data_AF-A0A139PJN8-F1
#
_entry.id   AF-A0A139PJN8-F1
#
_cell.length_a   1.000
_cell.length_b   1.000
_cell.length_c   1.000
_cell.angle_alpha   90.00
_cell.angle_beta   90.00
_cell.angle_gamma   90.00
#
_symmetry.space_group_name_H-M   'P 1'
#
loop_
_entity.id
_entity.type
_entity.pdbx_description
1 polymer ?
#
loop_
_entity_poly.entity_id
_entity_poly.type
_entity_poly.pdbx_seq_one_letter_code
_entity_poly.pdbx_strand_id
1 'polypeptide(L)'
;MFTLSSYEPFNGFADSIDVFFKFLGSYNRSVNENQTKGIITGPISSFITAEFLSLALDAKFKNKNIITYYRYVDDYSFYAYSQSELEKNIEIFDRLIRPFSLTRKFEKTETGRGFSKNNKANIDEVYSLFPYLNIYSSLETLTLDKDNYKQLRKYIESLVSQNYLSQIKTVLTTLKNTIKDDRVKIDDRIVSYLIPFILKLSYIQPRLVSHVYKLIDQICSKLAKNVVSKLIKQLLIDRDYLLDYYSESEFEIWFYYIITKYSEPEIRKQELDYYLSQAVIEKFSTEPIILSFFVRNNFSINKKIFDRLKNEYCLNVDSLKNKSHDESLPLQGIAMSRWWIVLLALFIYIRRTEKKSGRKPKGFKSFRDEITPYFYQNEKGDLNYSEMGIFCELL
;
A
#
# COMPACT_ATOMS: atom_id res chain seq x y z
N MET A 1 23.79 5.58 -28.79
CA MET A 1 23.51 5.96 -27.39
C MET A 1 22.25 6.80 -27.42
N PHE A 2 21.16 6.34 -26.81
CA PHE A 2 19.85 7.00 -26.91
C PHE A 2 19.81 8.16 -25.89
N THR A 3 20.06 9.38 -26.33
CA THR A 3 19.97 10.58 -25.49
C THR A 3 18.57 11.15 -25.59
N LEU A 4 17.72 10.92 -24.58
CA LEU A 4 16.37 11.49 -24.52
C LEU A 4 16.33 13.03 -24.68
N SER A 5 17.43 13.72 -24.33
CA SER A 5 17.58 15.17 -24.43
C SER A 5 17.59 15.73 -25.86
N SER A 6 17.77 14.89 -26.89
CA SER A 6 17.86 15.33 -28.29
C SER A 6 16.54 15.23 -29.07
N TYR A 7 15.43 14.86 -28.42
CA TYR A 7 14.12 14.69 -29.05
C TYR A 7 13.10 15.69 -28.48
N GLU A 8 12.17 16.19 -29.31
CA GLU A 8 11.06 17.00 -28.81
C GLU A 8 10.12 16.17 -27.90
N PRO A 9 9.62 16.74 -26.79
CA PRO A 9 9.71 18.14 -26.40
C PRO A 9 11.03 18.53 -25.67
N PHE A 10 11.93 17.58 -25.40
CA PHE A 10 13.09 17.76 -24.52
C PHE A 10 14.19 18.70 -25.06
N ASN A 11 14.28 18.91 -26.39
CA ASN A 11 15.23 19.83 -27.00
C ASN A 11 14.78 21.32 -26.92
N GLY A 12 13.50 21.59 -26.66
CA GLY A 12 12.95 22.95 -26.50
C GLY A 12 12.69 23.40 -25.05
N PHE A 13 13.08 22.60 -24.05
CA PHE A 13 12.50 22.68 -22.70
C PHE A 13 13.13 23.72 -21.75
N ALA A 14 14.09 24.54 -22.20
CA ALA A 14 14.84 25.45 -21.33
C ALA A 14 13.96 26.51 -20.62
N ASP A 15 12.84 26.92 -21.23
CA ASP A 15 11.91 27.92 -20.67
C ASP A 15 10.64 27.30 -20.04
N SER A 16 10.55 25.96 -19.94
CA SER A 16 9.28 25.25 -19.66
C SER A 16 9.30 24.35 -18.43
N ILE A 17 10.40 24.32 -17.67
CA ILE A 17 10.50 23.56 -16.41
C ILE A 17 9.36 23.97 -15.45
N ASP A 18 9.07 25.27 -15.34
CA ASP A 18 7.97 25.77 -14.51
C ASP A 18 6.60 25.32 -15.02
N VAL A 19 6.41 25.21 -16.33
CA VAL A 19 5.17 24.75 -16.95
C VAL A 19 4.96 23.25 -16.69
N PHE A 20 6.03 22.46 -16.78
CA PHE A 20 6.01 21.03 -16.48
C PHE A 20 5.74 20.75 -15.00
N PHE A 21 6.41 21.46 -14.09
CA PHE A 21 6.11 21.34 -12.67
C PHE A 21 4.71 21.85 -12.32
N LYS A 22 4.19 22.87 -13.02
CA LYS A 22 2.78 23.29 -12.91
C LYS A 22 1.81 22.20 -13.39
N PHE A 23 2.10 21.55 -14.53
CA PHE A 23 1.32 20.43 -15.04
C PHE A 23 1.29 19.26 -14.06
N LEU A 24 2.47 18.80 -13.59
CA LEU A 24 2.57 17.72 -12.60
C LEU A 24 1.90 18.09 -11.28
N GLY A 25 2.03 19.35 -10.84
CA GLY A 25 1.34 19.86 -9.66
C GLY A 25 -0.19 19.87 -9.82
N SER A 26 -0.71 20.18 -11.01
CA SER A 26 -2.15 20.09 -11.30
C SER A 26 -2.64 18.65 -11.37
N TYR A 27 -1.88 17.75 -12.00
CA TYR A 27 -2.18 16.32 -12.08
C TYR A 27 -2.21 15.64 -10.71
N ASN A 28 -1.19 15.87 -9.87
CA ASN A 28 -1.16 15.30 -8.51
C ASN A 28 -2.28 15.88 -7.63
N ARG A 29 -2.69 17.14 -7.83
CA ARG A 29 -3.83 17.75 -7.11
C ARG A 29 -5.17 17.15 -7.52
N SER A 30 -5.39 16.90 -8.81
CA SER A 30 -6.64 16.29 -9.28
C SER A 30 -6.84 14.87 -8.73
N VAL A 31 -5.76 14.12 -8.52
CA VAL A 31 -5.81 12.78 -7.91
C VAL A 31 -6.08 12.84 -6.40
N ASN A 32 -5.82 13.97 -5.74
CA ASN A 32 -6.04 14.14 -4.29
C ASN A 32 -7.29 14.96 -3.94
N GLU A 33 -8.33 14.90 -4.77
CA GLU A 33 -9.58 15.67 -4.56
C GLU A 33 -9.33 17.19 -4.40
N ASN A 34 -8.23 17.71 -4.98
CA ASN A 34 -7.75 19.08 -4.81
C ASN A 34 -7.44 19.51 -3.35
N GLN A 35 -7.30 18.56 -2.42
CA GLN A 35 -7.25 18.87 -0.98
C GLN A 35 -5.88 19.33 -0.45
N THR A 36 -4.77 19.29 -1.22
CA THR A 36 -3.45 19.78 -0.73
C THR A 36 -2.50 20.35 -1.77
N LYS A 37 -1.59 21.23 -1.32
CA LYS A 37 -0.32 21.57 -1.98
C LYS A 37 0.72 20.51 -1.61
N GLY A 38 0.91 19.48 -2.44
CA GLY A 38 1.92 18.45 -2.19
C GLY A 38 1.97 17.37 -3.28
N ILE A 39 3.09 16.64 -3.35
CA ILE A 39 3.19 15.42 -4.15
C ILE A 39 2.48 14.31 -3.37
N ILE A 40 1.43 13.73 -3.95
CA ILE A 40 0.69 12.61 -3.35
C ILE A 40 1.59 11.40 -3.13
N THR A 41 1.39 10.68 -2.04
CA THR A 41 2.18 9.47 -1.75
C THR A 41 1.51 8.27 -2.42
N GLY A 42 2.26 7.50 -3.22
CA GLY A 42 1.79 6.21 -3.77
C GLY A 42 1.73 6.12 -5.31
N PRO A 43 1.20 7.11 -6.05
CA PRO A 43 1.16 7.06 -7.51
C PRO A 43 2.54 7.13 -8.17
N ILE A 44 2.73 6.39 -9.27
CA ILE A 44 3.98 6.39 -10.06
C ILE A 44 4.35 7.79 -10.53
N SER A 45 3.37 8.59 -10.96
CA SER A 45 3.55 9.99 -11.35
C SER A 45 4.25 10.81 -10.27
N SER A 46 3.97 10.52 -9.01
CA SER A 46 4.48 11.24 -7.85
C SER A 46 5.93 10.88 -7.56
N PHE A 47 6.29 9.60 -7.68
CA PHE A 47 7.70 9.16 -7.62
C PHE A 47 8.53 9.78 -8.75
N ILE A 48 7.99 9.81 -9.98
CA ILE A 48 8.63 10.46 -11.12
C ILE A 48 8.79 11.97 -10.88
N THR A 49 7.76 12.62 -10.34
CA THR A 49 7.80 14.06 -10.01
C THR A 49 8.88 14.37 -8.97
N ALA A 50 8.93 13.59 -7.89
CA ALA A 50 9.93 13.75 -6.83
C ALA A 50 11.35 13.56 -7.38
N GLU A 51 11.56 12.53 -8.20
CA GLU A 51 12.87 12.25 -8.79
C GLU A 51 13.33 13.36 -9.75
N PHE A 52 12.45 13.90 -10.60
CA PHE A 52 12.81 15.05 -11.46
C PHE A 52 13.23 16.27 -10.65
N LEU A 53 12.55 16.54 -9.55
CA LEU A 53 12.89 17.66 -8.67
C LEU A 53 14.24 17.43 -7.99
N SER A 54 14.50 16.21 -7.52
CA SER A 54 15.80 15.82 -6.97
C SER A 54 16.93 15.90 -8.00
N LEU A 55 16.71 15.48 -9.25
CA LEU A 55 17.70 15.61 -10.34
C LEU A 55 18.03 17.08 -10.65
N ALA A 56 17.04 17.97 -10.60
CA ALA A 56 17.27 19.41 -10.75
C ALA A 56 18.12 19.99 -9.61
N LEU A 57 17.92 19.51 -8.37
CA LEU A 57 18.76 19.86 -7.22
C LEU A 57 20.19 19.30 -7.40
N ASP A 58 20.33 18.05 -7.83
CA ASP A 58 21.62 17.41 -8.06
C ASP A 58 22.46 18.19 -9.09
N ALA A 59 21.83 18.70 -10.15
CA ALA A 59 22.46 19.59 -11.13
C ALA A 59 22.92 20.93 -10.50
N LYS A 60 22.11 21.53 -9.63
CA LYS A 60 22.48 22.75 -8.90
C LYS A 60 23.62 22.52 -7.91
N PHE A 61 23.69 21.36 -7.24
CA PHE A 61 24.79 21.01 -6.34
C PHE A 61 26.12 20.87 -7.09
N LYS A 62 26.10 20.18 -8.24
CA LYS A 62 27.28 20.09 -9.12
C LYS A 62 27.81 21.46 -9.53
N ASN A 63 26.92 22.38 -9.93
CA ASN A 63 27.30 23.75 -10.31
C ASN A 63 27.86 24.59 -9.14
N LYS A 64 27.65 24.17 -7.89
CA LYS A 64 28.19 24.81 -6.68
C LYS A 64 29.39 24.08 -6.08
N ASN A 65 29.99 23.12 -6.81
CA ASN A 65 31.09 22.26 -6.36
C ASN A 65 30.78 21.44 -5.10
N ILE A 66 29.51 21.16 -4.82
CA ILE A 66 29.13 20.18 -3.79
C ILE A 66 29.13 18.81 -4.46
N ILE A 67 30.25 18.10 -4.36
CA ILE A 67 30.50 16.83 -5.07
C ILE A 67 30.46 15.60 -4.16
N THR A 68 30.65 15.78 -2.85
CA THR A 68 30.66 14.70 -1.86
C THR A 68 29.33 14.57 -1.16
N TYR A 69 28.33 14.06 -1.88
CA TYR A 69 27.06 13.67 -1.30
C TYR A 69 26.52 12.38 -1.91
N TYR A 70 25.67 11.71 -1.16
CA TYR A 70 24.87 10.58 -1.58
C TYR A 70 23.39 10.96 -1.45
N ARG A 71 22.57 10.54 -2.41
CA ARG A 71 21.12 10.73 -2.38
C ARG A 71 20.41 9.40 -2.57
N TYR A 72 19.38 9.16 -1.79
CA TYR A 72 18.39 8.11 -2.03
C TYR A 72 16.98 8.74 -1.98
N VAL A 73 16.36 8.92 -3.15
CA VAL A 73 15.07 9.61 -3.30
C VAL A 73 15.14 11.04 -2.72
N ASP A 74 14.55 11.28 -1.55
CA ASP A 74 14.51 12.56 -0.82
C ASP A 74 15.54 12.66 0.32
N ASP A 75 16.19 11.54 0.67
CA ASP A 75 17.23 11.51 1.70
C ASP A 75 18.59 11.90 1.11
N TYR A 76 19.15 13.01 1.60
CA TYR A 76 20.49 13.50 1.25
C TYR A 76 21.47 13.28 2.40
N SER A 77 22.66 12.76 2.08
CA SER A 77 23.79 12.60 3.00
C SER A 77 25.02 13.31 2.45
N PHE A 78 25.50 14.34 3.15
CA PHE A 78 26.68 15.11 2.76
C PHE A 78 27.91 14.65 3.54
N TYR A 79 29.07 14.65 2.88
CA TYR A 79 30.36 14.30 3.48
C TYR A 79 31.35 15.43 3.29
N ALA A 80 32.08 15.77 4.35
CA ALA A 80 33.06 16.85 4.38
C ALA A 80 34.23 16.49 5.31
N TYR A 81 35.39 17.12 5.12
CA TYR A 81 36.57 16.87 5.96
C TYR A 81 36.55 17.64 7.28
N SER A 82 35.67 18.64 7.40
CA SER A 82 35.49 19.44 8.62
C SER A 82 34.02 19.72 8.91
N GLN A 83 33.70 19.94 10.18
CA GLN A 83 32.35 20.32 10.62
C GLN A 83 31.92 21.65 10.00
N SER A 84 32.83 22.63 9.90
CA SER A 84 32.53 23.94 9.30
C SER A 84 32.16 23.85 7.83
N GLU A 85 32.83 22.97 7.07
CA GLU A 85 32.49 22.71 5.68
C GLU A 85 31.12 22.00 5.54
N LEU A 86 30.79 21.09 6.46
CA LEU A 86 29.49 20.44 6.51
C LEU A 86 28.35 21.43 6.80
N GLU A 87 28.54 22.33 7.77
CA GLU A 87 27.57 23.39 8.10
C GLU A 87 27.35 24.35 6.92
N LYS A 88 28.43 24.72 6.22
CA LYS A 88 28.35 25.51 4.99
C LYS A 88 27.56 24.78 3.89
N ASN A 89 27.76 23.47 3.73
CA ASN A 89 27.02 22.67 2.76
C ASN A 89 25.53 22.58 3.11
N ILE A 90 25.17 22.48 4.40
CA ILE A 90 23.78 22.52 4.86
C ILE A 90 23.13 23.87 4.53
N GLU A 91 23.83 24.98 4.76
CA GLU A 91 23.30 26.31 4.42
C GLU A 91 23.08 26.48 2.92
N ILE A 92 24.02 26.00 2.10
CA ILE A 92 23.89 26.01 0.64
C ILE A 92 22.72 25.10 0.21
N PHE A 93 22.56 23.93 0.82
CA PHE A 93 21.44 23.03 0.57
C PHE A 93 20.10 23.72 0.84
N ASP A 94 19.91 24.29 2.03
CA ASP A 94 18.68 24.98 2.42
C ASP A 94 18.35 26.15 1.46
N ARG A 95 19.39 26.85 0.96
CA ARG A 95 19.23 27.91 -0.04
C ARG A 95 18.82 27.39 -1.42
N LEU A 96 19.32 26.22 -1.83
CA LEU A 96 19.06 25.63 -3.15
C LEU A 96 17.69 24.96 -3.25
N ILE A 97 17.17 24.43 -2.14
CA ILE A 97 15.83 23.79 -2.09
C ILE A 97 14.70 24.82 -1.97
N ARG A 98 14.94 25.99 -1.37
CA ARG A 98 13.92 27.02 -1.11
C ARG A 98 13.15 27.48 -2.37
N PRO A 99 13.77 27.70 -3.55
CA PRO A 99 13.05 28.04 -4.78
C PRO A 99 12.04 26.98 -5.22
N PHE A 100 12.24 25.73 -4.83
CA PHE A 100 11.30 24.63 -5.09
C PHE A 100 10.19 24.55 -4.03
N SER A 101 10.09 25.54 -3.14
CA SER A 101 9.19 25.54 -1.98
C SER A 101 9.37 24.33 -1.05
N LEU A 102 10.58 23.76 -1.03
CA LEU A 102 10.95 22.67 -0.14
C LEU A 102 11.63 23.20 1.12
N THR A 103 11.46 22.46 2.20
CA THR A 103 12.13 22.69 3.48
C THR A 103 12.67 21.38 4.04
N ARG A 104 13.82 21.46 4.70
CA ARG A 104 14.42 20.33 5.41
C ARG A 104 13.75 20.14 6.76
N LYS A 105 13.60 18.88 7.20
CA LYS A 105 13.13 18.53 8.54
C LYS A 105 14.31 18.56 9.52
N PHE A 106 14.43 19.64 10.29
CA PHE A 106 15.53 19.84 11.25
C PHE A 106 15.65 18.69 12.26
N GLU A 107 14.52 18.20 12.78
CA GLU A 107 14.44 17.08 13.74
C GLU A 107 15.06 15.77 13.23
N LYS A 108 15.09 15.57 11.90
CA LYS A 108 15.65 14.37 11.26
C LYS A 108 17.08 14.57 10.76
N THR A 109 17.60 15.79 10.82
CA THR A 109 18.94 16.08 10.30
C THR A 109 19.95 15.91 11.42
N GLU A 110 20.83 14.93 11.28
CA GLU A 110 21.90 14.69 12.23
C GLU A 110 23.25 15.07 11.60
N THR A 111 24.13 15.70 12.38
CA THR A 111 25.55 15.85 12.03
C THR A 111 26.37 15.04 13.03
N GLY A 112 27.40 14.36 12.54
CA GLY A 112 28.20 13.46 13.37
C GLY A 112 29.55 13.17 12.76
N ARG A 113 30.51 12.79 13.60
CA ARG A 113 31.84 12.31 13.17
C ARG A 113 31.83 10.79 13.11
N GLY A 114 32.46 10.23 12.08
CA GLY A 114 32.63 8.78 11.91
C GLY A 114 31.61 8.16 10.95
N PHE A 115 31.45 6.85 11.03
CA PHE A 115 30.46 6.12 10.22
C PHE A 115 29.05 6.48 10.68
N SER A 116 28.12 6.60 9.73
CA SER A 116 26.70 6.68 10.09
C SER A 116 26.33 5.50 10.99
N LYS A 117 25.41 5.70 11.94
CA LYS A 117 24.74 4.56 12.59
C LYS A 117 24.03 3.79 11.48
N ASN A 118 24.71 2.81 10.92
CA ASN A 118 24.16 1.92 9.91
C ASN A 118 23.13 1.05 10.62
N ASN A 119 21.91 1.58 10.74
CA ASN A 119 20.72 0.78 11.02
C ASN A 119 20.36 -0.05 9.77
N LYS A 120 21.35 -0.50 8.97
CA LYS A 120 21.13 -1.42 7.86
C LYS A 120 21.12 -2.82 8.45
N ALA A 121 20.14 -3.61 8.04
CA ALA A 121 20.02 -4.97 8.52
C ALA A 121 21.29 -5.78 8.17
N ASN A 122 21.72 -6.60 9.11
CA ASN A 122 22.81 -7.56 8.93
C ASN A 122 22.20 -8.95 8.69
N ILE A 123 22.14 -9.36 7.43
CA ILE A 123 21.55 -10.66 7.06
C ILE A 123 22.42 -11.85 7.47
N ASP A 124 23.74 -11.66 7.51
CA ASP A 124 24.69 -12.70 7.90
C ASP A 124 24.54 -13.05 9.38
N GLU A 125 24.25 -12.06 10.23
CA GLU A 125 23.87 -12.29 11.62
C GLU A 125 22.60 -13.14 11.74
N VAL A 126 21.56 -12.83 10.94
CA VAL A 126 20.32 -13.61 10.93
C VAL A 126 20.60 -15.06 10.53
N TYR A 127 21.42 -15.27 9.50
CA TYR A 127 21.76 -16.61 9.03
C TYR A 127 22.64 -17.39 10.01
N SER A 128 23.53 -16.70 10.73
CA SER A 128 24.35 -17.32 11.77
C SER A 128 23.49 -17.79 12.95
N LEU A 129 22.57 -16.94 13.41
CA LEU A 129 21.68 -17.25 14.54
C LEU A 129 20.56 -18.23 14.17
N PHE A 130 20.08 -18.16 12.93
CA PHE A 130 18.99 -18.97 12.40
C PHE A 130 19.39 -19.60 11.07
N PRO A 131 20.23 -20.66 11.08
CA PRO A 131 20.70 -21.31 9.85
C PRO A 131 19.56 -21.79 8.94
N TYR A 132 18.41 -22.15 9.53
CA TYR A 132 17.21 -22.55 8.78
C TYR A 132 16.58 -21.43 7.93
N LEU A 133 16.95 -20.17 8.19
CA LEU A 133 16.54 -19.03 7.37
C LEU A 133 17.50 -18.77 6.19
N ASN A 134 18.66 -19.43 6.15
CA ASN A 134 19.66 -19.25 5.11
C ASN A 134 19.31 -20.05 3.85
N ILE A 135 18.90 -19.33 2.82
CA ILE A 135 18.42 -19.87 1.54
C ILE A 135 19.60 -20.47 0.71
N TYR A 136 20.84 -20.17 1.09
CA TYR A 136 22.03 -20.63 0.36
C TYR A 136 22.69 -21.88 0.96
N SER A 137 22.36 -22.27 2.20
CA SER A 137 23.14 -23.26 2.94
C SER A 137 22.53 -24.66 3.04
N SER A 138 21.24 -24.88 2.74
CA SER A 138 20.66 -26.23 2.78
C SER A 138 19.44 -26.43 1.86
N LEU A 139 19.32 -27.68 1.35
CA LEU A 139 18.17 -28.20 0.59
C LEU A 139 17.13 -28.89 1.49
N GLU A 140 17.43 -29.06 2.79
CA GLU A 140 16.54 -29.77 3.70
C GLU A 140 15.38 -28.89 4.14
N THR A 141 14.17 -29.45 4.09
CA THR A 141 13.00 -28.84 4.70
C THR A 141 13.10 -28.95 6.22
N LEU A 142 13.09 -27.81 6.90
CA LEU A 142 13.16 -27.70 8.35
C LEU A 142 11.78 -27.32 8.92
N THR A 143 11.56 -27.63 10.20
CA THR A 143 10.33 -27.28 10.91
C THR A 143 10.63 -26.20 11.94
N LEU A 144 9.90 -25.08 11.90
CA LEU A 144 9.88 -24.11 12.99
C LEU A 144 9.06 -24.70 14.14
N ASP A 145 9.77 -25.39 15.03
CA ASP A 145 9.23 -25.98 16.25
C ASP A 145 9.24 -25.00 17.44
N LYS A 146 8.88 -25.52 18.61
CA LYS A 146 8.78 -24.74 19.84
C LYS A 146 10.12 -24.11 20.28
N ASP A 147 11.24 -24.79 20.07
CA ASP A 147 12.54 -24.33 20.59
C ASP A 147 13.17 -23.31 19.65
N ASN A 148 13.10 -23.54 18.33
CA ASN A 148 13.47 -22.57 17.32
C ASN A 148 12.60 -21.29 17.43
N TYR A 149 11.29 -21.45 17.68
CA TYR A 149 10.40 -20.32 17.95
C TYR A 149 10.84 -19.50 19.18
N LYS A 150 11.20 -20.13 20.31
CA LYS A 150 11.64 -19.39 21.52
C LYS A 150 12.90 -18.57 21.24
N GLN A 151 13.86 -19.12 20.50
CA GLN A 151 15.08 -18.39 20.14
C GLN A 151 14.76 -17.20 19.24
N LEU A 152 13.96 -17.41 18.19
CA LEU A 152 13.51 -16.35 17.29
C LEU A 152 12.78 -15.24 18.03
N ARG A 153 11.87 -15.61 18.94
CA ARG A 153 11.12 -14.68 19.78
C ARG A 153 12.04 -13.82 20.63
N LYS A 154 12.98 -14.43 21.37
CA LYS A 154 13.93 -13.69 22.22
C LYS A 154 14.78 -12.70 21.42
N TYR A 155 15.20 -13.10 20.23
CA TYR A 155 15.97 -12.24 19.34
C TYR A 155 15.14 -11.03 18.89
N ILE A 156 13.92 -11.25 18.40
CA ILE A 156 13.02 -10.17 17.99
C ILE A 156 12.69 -9.25 19.18
N GLU A 157 12.43 -9.78 20.37
CA GLU A 157 12.19 -8.99 21.59
C GLU A 157 13.39 -8.06 21.88
N SER A 158 14.62 -8.57 21.77
CA SER A 158 15.84 -7.76 21.92
C SER A 158 15.93 -6.64 20.88
N LEU A 159 15.64 -6.94 19.60
CA LEU A 159 15.64 -5.95 18.53
C LEU A 159 14.57 -4.86 18.74
N VAL A 160 13.40 -5.23 19.27
CA VAL A 160 12.35 -4.27 19.62
C VAL A 160 12.84 -3.33 20.72
N SER A 161 13.46 -3.86 21.78
CA SER A 161 14.04 -3.03 22.86
C SER A 161 15.14 -2.08 22.35
N GLN A 162 15.88 -2.47 21.32
CA GLN A 162 16.90 -1.66 20.67
C GLN A 162 16.36 -0.73 19.57
N ASN A 163 15.06 -0.77 19.28
CA ASN A 163 14.42 -0.07 18.16
C ASN A 163 15.08 -0.38 16.79
N TYR A 164 15.59 -1.60 16.59
CA TYR A 164 16.31 -2.00 15.39
C TYR A 164 15.38 -2.50 14.28
N LEU A 165 14.55 -1.59 13.77
CA LEU A 165 13.42 -1.89 12.88
C LEU A 165 13.81 -2.60 11.58
N SER A 166 14.91 -2.21 10.97
CA SER A 166 15.40 -2.80 9.71
C SER A 166 15.76 -4.28 9.87
N GLN A 167 16.39 -4.64 11.00
CA GLN A 167 16.71 -6.02 11.33
C GLN A 167 15.43 -6.84 11.54
N ILE A 168 14.44 -6.30 12.25
CA ILE A 168 13.12 -6.96 12.43
C ILE A 168 12.46 -7.19 11.07
N LYS A 169 12.41 -6.17 10.19
CA LYS A 169 11.85 -6.30 8.84
C LYS A 169 12.55 -7.40 8.04
N THR A 170 13.86 -7.51 8.18
CA THR A 170 14.67 -8.53 7.50
C THR A 170 14.31 -9.92 8.01
N VAL A 171 14.28 -10.13 9.33
CA VAL A 171 13.88 -11.40 9.94
C VAL A 171 12.47 -11.83 9.47
N LEU A 172 11.48 -10.94 9.55
CA LEU A 172 10.10 -11.24 9.12
C LEU A 172 10.02 -11.57 7.62
N THR A 173 10.76 -10.83 6.79
CA THR A 173 10.75 -11.03 5.33
C THR A 173 11.43 -12.33 4.94
N THR A 174 12.57 -12.66 5.56
CA THR A 174 13.30 -13.90 5.32
C THR A 174 12.49 -15.11 5.78
N LEU A 175 11.85 -15.05 6.95
CA LEU A 175 10.95 -16.10 7.41
C LEU A 175 9.78 -16.30 6.45
N LYS A 176 9.13 -15.21 6.01
CA LYS A 176 8.05 -15.29 5.02
C LYS A 176 8.52 -15.96 3.73
N ASN A 177 9.67 -15.55 3.18
CA ASN A 177 10.18 -16.11 1.92
C ASN A 177 10.54 -17.61 2.07
N THR A 178 11.17 -18.01 3.17
CA THR A 178 11.52 -19.42 3.41
C THR A 178 10.30 -20.33 3.61
N ILE A 179 9.21 -19.82 4.20
CA ILE A 179 7.92 -20.53 4.25
C ILE A 179 7.30 -20.62 2.86
N LYS A 180 7.34 -19.53 2.08
CA LYS A 180 6.82 -19.50 0.70
C LYS A 180 7.49 -20.59 -0.15
N ASP A 181 8.80 -20.73 -0.01
CA ASP A 181 9.63 -21.66 -0.77
C ASP A 181 9.65 -23.08 -0.18
N ASP A 182 8.76 -23.41 0.75
CA ASP A 182 8.61 -24.73 1.39
C ASP A 182 9.87 -25.26 2.12
N ARG A 183 10.81 -24.37 2.45
CA ARG A 183 12.03 -24.71 3.20
C ARG A 183 11.77 -24.75 4.70
N VAL A 184 10.88 -23.89 5.19
CA VAL A 184 10.47 -23.87 6.59
C VAL A 184 8.99 -24.20 6.69
N LYS A 185 8.69 -25.35 7.30
CA LYS A 185 7.33 -25.72 7.71
C LYS A 185 7.05 -25.19 9.11
N ILE A 186 5.83 -24.74 9.35
CA ILE A 186 5.41 -24.27 10.67
C ILE A 186 4.75 -25.43 11.41
N ASP A 187 5.18 -25.72 12.64
CA ASP A 187 4.44 -26.63 13.51
C ASP A 187 3.11 -25.98 13.92
N ASP A 188 1.99 -26.62 13.59
CA ASP A 188 0.63 -26.18 13.94
C ASP A 188 0.49 -25.85 15.44
N ARG A 189 1.25 -26.53 16.31
CA ARG A 189 1.22 -26.35 17.77
C ARG A 189 1.78 -25.00 18.21
N ILE A 190 2.64 -24.36 17.42
CA ILE A 190 3.22 -23.07 17.77
C ILE A 190 2.40 -21.89 17.24
N VAL A 191 1.50 -22.11 16.27
CA VAL A 191 0.73 -21.06 15.58
C VAL A 191 -0.03 -20.17 16.56
N SER A 192 -0.67 -20.77 17.57
CA SER A 192 -1.42 -20.05 18.60
C SER A 192 -0.58 -19.12 19.48
N TYR A 193 0.75 -19.29 19.48
CA TYR A 193 1.69 -18.41 20.19
C TYR A 193 2.43 -17.47 19.23
N LEU A 194 2.80 -17.97 18.06
CA LEU A 194 3.55 -17.25 17.04
C LEU A 194 2.74 -16.07 16.49
N ILE A 195 1.49 -16.29 16.12
CA ILE A 195 0.69 -15.24 15.46
C ILE A 195 0.39 -14.07 16.42
N PRO A 196 -0.08 -14.28 17.66
CA PRO A 196 -0.27 -13.18 18.60
C PRO A 196 1.03 -12.42 18.89
N PHE A 197 2.16 -13.13 18.97
CA PHE A 197 3.46 -12.49 19.15
C PHE A 197 3.83 -11.57 17.97
N ILE A 198 3.68 -12.06 16.73
CA ILE A 198 4.00 -11.24 15.54
C ILE A 198 3.02 -10.07 15.41
N LEU A 199 1.72 -10.25 15.69
CA LEU A 199 0.74 -9.16 15.72
C LEU A 199 1.07 -8.10 16.77
N LYS A 200 1.60 -8.51 17.93
CA LYS A 200 2.09 -7.58 18.94
C LYS A 200 3.16 -6.64 18.39
N LEU A 201 3.99 -7.10 17.46
CA LEU A 201 4.99 -6.24 16.80
C LEU A 201 4.33 -5.10 16.02
N SER A 202 3.20 -5.36 15.36
CA SER A 202 2.46 -4.32 14.65
C SER A 202 1.78 -3.32 15.57
N TYR A 203 1.30 -3.74 16.76
CA TYR A 203 0.75 -2.80 17.75
C TYR A 203 1.83 -1.91 18.37
N ILE A 204 3.00 -2.49 18.69
CA ILE A 204 4.13 -1.73 19.23
C ILE A 204 4.71 -0.80 18.16
N GLN A 205 4.82 -1.28 16.92
CA GLN A 205 5.43 -0.53 15.84
C GLN A 205 4.58 -0.63 14.55
N PRO A 206 3.70 0.35 14.30
CA PRO A 206 2.84 0.38 13.12
C PRO A 206 3.60 0.28 11.78
N ARG A 207 4.86 0.72 11.73
CA ARG A 207 5.73 0.59 10.52
C ARG A 207 6.04 -0.86 10.12
N LEU A 208 5.67 -1.85 10.94
CA LEU A 208 5.87 -3.27 10.68
C LEU A 208 4.61 -3.97 10.17
N VAL A 209 3.43 -3.32 10.18
CA VAL A 209 2.12 -3.90 9.81
C VAL A 209 2.20 -4.70 8.50
N SER A 210 2.69 -4.08 7.42
CA SER A 210 2.81 -4.75 6.12
C SER A 210 3.66 -6.03 6.18
N HIS A 211 4.78 -6.03 6.90
CA HIS A 211 5.66 -7.20 7.01
C HIS A 211 5.03 -8.30 7.86
N VAL A 212 4.40 -7.92 8.97
CA VAL A 212 3.66 -8.81 9.87
C VAL A 212 2.55 -9.53 9.11
N TYR A 213 1.67 -8.78 8.46
CA TYR A 213 0.51 -9.36 7.80
C TYR A 213 0.86 -10.15 6.54
N LYS A 214 1.91 -9.78 5.79
CA LYS A 214 2.44 -10.61 4.70
C LYS A 214 2.99 -11.95 5.20
N LEU A 215 3.62 -11.98 6.37
CA LEU A 215 4.06 -13.22 6.99
C LEU A 215 2.86 -14.06 7.45
N ILE A 216 1.87 -13.45 8.10
CA ILE A 216 0.63 -14.14 8.50
C ILE A 216 -0.08 -14.72 7.27
N ASP A 217 -0.22 -13.96 6.18
CA ASP A 217 -0.79 -14.44 4.92
C ASP A 217 -0.07 -15.69 4.41
N GLN A 218 1.27 -15.64 4.42
CA GLN A 218 2.08 -16.75 3.95
C GLN A 218 1.94 -17.99 4.85
N ILE A 219 1.90 -17.81 6.17
CA ILE A 219 1.65 -18.89 7.13
C ILE A 219 0.26 -19.50 6.87
N CYS A 220 -0.80 -18.70 6.82
CA CYS A 220 -2.17 -19.15 6.56
C CYS A 220 -2.28 -19.96 5.25
N SER A 221 -1.55 -19.56 4.21
CA SER A 221 -1.56 -20.26 2.92
C SER A 221 -0.97 -21.68 2.96
N LYS A 222 -0.14 -22.00 3.96
CA LYS A 222 0.55 -23.29 4.11
C LYS A 222 -0.04 -24.18 5.22
N LEU A 223 -0.85 -23.63 6.12
CA LEU A 223 -1.47 -24.36 7.21
C LEU A 223 -2.71 -25.16 6.77
N ALA A 224 -3.05 -26.18 7.57
CA ALA A 224 -4.30 -26.91 7.38
C ALA A 224 -5.53 -26.02 7.65
N LYS A 225 -6.61 -26.22 6.87
CA LYS A 225 -7.82 -25.36 6.90
C LYS A 225 -8.46 -25.24 8.29
N ASN A 226 -8.47 -26.32 9.07
CA ASN A 226 -9.00 -26.34 10.43
C ASN A 226 -8.18 -25.47 11.40
N VAL A 227 -6.85 -25.39 11.20
CA VAL A 227 -5.96 -24.53 11.97
C VAL A 227 -6.18 -23.07 11.58
N VAL A 228 -6.29 -22.78 10.28
CA VAL A 228 -6.60 -21.43 9.78
C VAL A 228 -7.94 -20.93 10.32
N SER A 229 -9.00 -21.76 10.33
CA SER A 229 -10.31 -21.37 10.87
C SER A 229 -10.24 -21.00 12.36
N LYS A 230 -9.44 -21.71 13.16
CA LYS A 230 -9.19 -21.34 14.58
C LYS A 230 -8.44 -20.02 14.69
N LEU A 231 -7.43 -19.81 13.86
CA LEU A 231 -6.64 -18.57 13.86
C LEU A 231 -7.51 -17.35 13.50
N ILE A 232 -8.35 -17.47 12.49
CA ILE A 232 -9.27 -16.40 12.08
C ILE A 232 -10.20 -16.01 13.23
N LYS A 233 -10.77 -16.98 13.94
CA LYS A 233 -11.60 -16.72 15.12
C LYS A 233 -10.81 -15.99 16.21
N GLN A 234 -9.53 -16.32 16.39
CA GLN A 234 -8.66 -15.61 17.34
C GLN A 234 -8.40 -14.17 16.91
N LEU A 235 -8.15 -13.90 15.62
CA LEU A 235 -7.97 -12.53 15.11
C LEU A 235 -9.22 -11.67 15.33
N LEU A 236 -10.41 -12.25 15.17
CA LEU A 236 -11.67 -11.54 15.35
C LEU A 236 -11.93 -11.11 16.81
N ILE A 237 -11.26 -11.71 17.80
CA ILE A 237 -11.35 -11.28 19.20
C ILE A 237 -10.85 -9.83 19.35
N ASP A 238 -9.78 -9.48 18.63
CA ASP A 238 -9.16 -8.16 18.72
C ASP A 238 -9.77 -7.14 17.73
N ARG A 239 -10.85 -7.50 17.01
CA ARG A 239 -11.47 -6.66 15.98
C ARG A 239 -11.90 -5.31 16.52
N ASP A 240 -12.61 -5.28 17.63
CA ASP A 240 -13.19 -4.03 18.15
C ASP A 240 -12.08 -3.08 18.64
N TYR A 241 -11.07 -3.63 19.32
CA TYR A 241 -9.85 -2.89 19.65
C TYR A 241 -9.17 -2.33 18.40
N LEU A 242 -9.05 -3.13 17.34
CA LEU A 242 -8.43 -2.67 16.10
C LEU A 242 -9.19 -1.48 15.49
N LEU A 243 -10.52 -1.57 15.42
CA LEU A 243 -11.34 -0.50 14.85
C LEU A 243 -11.33 0.76 15.72
N ASP A 244 -11.29 0.62 17.04
CA ASP A 244 -11.30 1.77 17.95
C ASP A 244 -9.98 2.57 17.90
N TYR A 245 -8.83 1.91 17.64
CA TYR A 245 -7.51 2.55 17.69
C TYR A 245 -6.79 2.69 16.34
N TYR A 246 -7.19 1.91 15.34
CA TYR A 246 -6.50 1.81 14.05
C TYR A 246 -7.46 1.85 12.86
N SER A 247 -8.66 2.42 13.01
CA SER A 247 -9.53 2.72 11.87
C SER A 247 -8.83 3.63 10.86
N GLU A 248 -9.26 3.52 9.60
CA GLU A 248 -8.78 4.27 8.44
C GLU A 248 -7.26 4.14 8.23
N SER A 249 -6.68 3.00 8.63
CA SER A 249 -5.24 2.77 8.59
C SER A 249 -4.85 1.56 7.77
N GLU A 250 -3.56 1.45 7.42
CA GLU A 250 -2.99 0.26 6.80
C GLU A 250 -3.27 -1.01 7.64
N PHE A 251 -3.37 -0.88 8.97
CA PHE A 251 -3.64 -1.99 9.87
C PHE A 251 -5.02 -2.60 9.61
N GLU A 252 -6.04 -1.75 9.49
CA GLU A 252 -7.41 -2.16 9.18
C GLU A 252 -7.50 -2.85 7.81
N ILE A 253 -6.83 -2.29 6.81
CA ILE A 253 -6.79 -2.87 5.45
C ILE A 253 -6.21 -4.28 5.49
N TRP A 254 -5.06 -4.48 6.14
CA TRP A 254 -4.44 -5.79 6.23
C TRP A 254 -5.24 -6.79 7.07
N PHE A 255 -5.88 -6.33 8.14
CA PHE A 255 -6.76 -7.15 8.94
C PHE A 255 -7.91 -7.71 8.09
N TYR A 256 -8.67 -6.84 7.43
CA TYR A 256 -9.76 -7.30 6.56
C TYR A 256 -9.27 -8.07 5.34
N TYR A 257 -8.07 -7.82 4.82
CA TYR A 257 -7.46 -8.67 3.80
C TYR A 257 -7.33 -10.13 4.27
N ILE A 258 -6.78 -10.37 5.47
CA ILE A 258 -6.64 -11.73 6.02
C ILE A 258 -8.02 -12.35 6.29
N ILE A 259 -8.92 -11.60 6.95
CA ILE A 259 -10.27 -12.08 7.27
C ILE A 259 -11.02 -12.48 6.01
N THR A 260 -11.04 -11.64 4.97
CA THR A 260 -11.79 -11.92 3.73
C THR A 260 -11.18 -13.02 2.88
N LYS A 261 -9.86 -13.23 2.96
CA LYS A 261 -9.14 -14.26 2.19
C LYS A 261 -9.32 -15.65 2.78
N TYR A 262 -9.31 -15.78 4.10
CA TYR A 262 -9.23 -17.08 4.78
C TYR A 262 -10.47 -17.50 5.57
N SER A 263 -11.39 -16.57 5.88
CA SER A 263 -12.62 -16.90 6.61
C SER A 263 -13.62 -17.69 5.76
N GLU A 264 -14.44 -18.48 6.45
CA GLU A 264 -15.61 -19.17 5.88
C GLU A 264 -16.64 -18.14 5.32
N PRO A 265 -17.46 -18.50 4.31
CA PRO A 265 -18.45 -17.60 3.71
C PRO A 265 -19.38 -16.91 4.73
N GLU A 266 -19.83 -17.64 5.74
CA GLU A 266 -20.74 -17.16 6.78
C GLU A 266 -20.08 -16.09 7.65
N ILE A 267 -18.86 -16.34 8.12
CA ILE A 267 -18.06 -15.37 8.89
C ILE A 267 -17.82 -14.12 8.05
N ARG A 268 -17.42 -14.25 6.78
CA ARG A 268 -17.19 -13.08 5.91
C ARG A 268 -18.45 -12.24 5.71
N LYS A 269 -19.61 -12.87 5.59
CA LYS A 269 -20.88 -12.15 5.49
C LYS A 269 -21.15 -11.35 6.78
N GLN A 270 -20.99 -12.00 7.94
CA GLN A 270 -21.16 -11.35 9.23
C GLN A 270 -20.19 -10.17 9.41
N GLU A 271 -18.94 -10.32 9.01
CA GLU A 271 -17.94 -9.25 9.10
C GLU A 271 -18.22 -8.08 8.15
N LEU A 272 -18.74 -8.34 6.94
CA LEU A 272 -19.20 -7.25 6.07
C LEU A 272 -20.39 -6.49 6.69
N ASP A 273 -21.36 -7.23 7.23
CA ASP A 273 -22.54 -6.64 7.88
C ASP A 273 -22.13 -5.80 9.09
N TYR A 274 -21.20 -6.31 9.89
CA TYR A 274 -20.61 -5.59 11.02
C TYR A 274 -19.88 -4.33 10.55
N TYR A 275 -18.96 -4.45 9.59
CA TYR A 275 -18.16 -3.35 9.07
C TYR A 275 -19.02 -2.19 8.57
N LEU A 276 -20.01 -2.52 7.73
CA LEU A 276 -20.95 -1.52 7.19
C LEU A 276 -21.82 -0.89 8.28
N SER A 277 -22.18 -1.64 9.34
CA SER A 277 -22.96 -1.08 10.45
C SER A 277 -22.16 -0.06 11.26
N GLN A 278 -20.87 -0.33 11.50
CA GLN A 278 -20.01 0.60 12.24
C GLN A 278 -19.79 1.90 11.46
N ALA A 279 -19.64 1.81 10.14
CA ALA A 279 -19.54 2.99 9.27
C ALA A 279 -20.82 3.82 9.23
N VAL A 280 -22.00 3.21 9.43
CA VAL A 280 -23.29 3.93 9.53
C VAL A 280 -23.44 4.64 10.87
N ILE A 281 -22.88 4.09 11.94
CA ILE A 281 -22.85 4.73 13.28
C ILE A 281 -21.75 5.81 13.35
N GLU A 282 -21.19 6.22 12.19
CA GLU A 282 -20.17 7.26 12.05
C GLU A 282 -18.91 7.02 12.86
N LYS A 283 -18.58 5.75 13.17
CA LYS A 283 -17.32 5.43 13.86
C LYS A 283 -16.10 5.63 12.96
N PHE A 284 -16.26 5.44 11.65
CA PHE A 284 -15.22 5.63 10.63
C PHE A 284 -15.84 5.70 9.23
N SER A 285 -15.09 6.23 8.26
CA SER A 285 -15.41 6.22 6.83
C SER A 285 -15.21 4.83 6.23
N THR A 286 -16.10 4.42 5.33
CA THR A 286 -15.91 3.15 4.63
C THR A 286 -14.69 3.24 3.71
N GLU A 287 -13.76 2.29 3.84
CA GLU A 287 -12.57 2.24 2.99
C GLU A 287 -12.83 1.38 1.72
N PRO A 288 -12.78 1.96 0.50
CA PRO A 288 -13.06 1.22 -0.74
C PRO A 288 -12.15 0.01 -0.95
N ILE A 289 -10.89 0.08 -0.54
CA ILE A 289 -9.97 -1.07 -0.66
C ILE A 289 -10.51 -2.26 0.15
N ILE A 290 -11.01 -2.03 1.37
CA ILE A 290 -11.57 -3.07 2.24
C ILE A 290 -12.82 -3.68 1.59
N LEU A 291 -13.74 -2.85 1.10
CA LEU A 291 -14.94 -3.33 0.40
C LEU A 291 -14.61 -4.18 -0.84
N SER A 292 -13.55 -3.83 -1.57
CA SER A 292 -13.12 -4.60 -2.75
C SER A 292 -12.77 -6.04 -2.40
N PHE A 293 -12.27 -6.32 -1.19
CA PHE A 293 -11.94 -7.67 -0.74
C PHE A 293 -13.16 -8.56 -0.52
N PHE A 294 -14.31 -7.96 -0.21
CA PHE A 294 -15.58 -8.66 -0.02
C PHE A 294 -16.30 -8.97 -1.34
N VAL A 295 -15.90 -8.37 -2.47
CA VAL A 295 -16.49 -8.68 -3.78
C VAL A 295 -16.16 -10.10 -4.22
N ARG A 296 -17.18 -10.96 -4.31
CA ARG A 296 -17.03 -12.41 -4.58
C ARG A 296 -18.16 -12.93 -5.47
N ASN A 297 -18.26 -14.25 -5.66
CA ASN A 297 -19.34 -14.89 -6.42
C ASN A 297 -20.67 -14.92 -5.63
N ASN A 298 -21.15 -13.77 -5.16
CA ASN A 298 -22.42 -13.63 -4.44
C ASN A 298 -23.11 -12.31 -4.83
N PHE A 299 -24.22 -12.42 -5.56
CA PHE A 299 -24.94 -11.26 -6.08
C PHE A 299 -25.49 -10.34 -4.97
N SER A 300 -26.09 -10.91 -3.92
CA SER A 300 -26.68 -10.13 -2.84
C SER A 300 -25.63 -9.31 -2.09
N ILE A 301 -24.47 -9.90 -1.83
CA ILE A 301 -23.33 -9.21 -1.20
C ILE A 301 -22.81 -8.09 -2.12
N ASN A 302 -22.57 -8.40 -3.40
CA ASN A 302 -22.03 -7.41 -4.34
C ASN A 302 -22.99 -6.25 -4.60
N LYS A 303 -24.31 -6.52 -4.62
CA LYS A 303 -25.32 -5.48 -4.72
C LYS A 303 -25.29 -4.56 -3.49
N LYS A 304 -25.20 -5.13 -2.28
CA LYS A 304 -25.04 -4.36 -1.03
C LYS A 304 -23.79 -3.47 -1.05
N ILE A 305 -22.66 -3.98 -1.53
CA ILE A 305 -21.41 -3.21 -1.68
C ILE A 305 -21.58 -2.05 -2.67
N PHE A 306 -22.21 -2.31 -3.81
CA PHE A 306 -22.46 -1.28 -4.82
C PHE A 306 -23.42 -0.20 -4.33
N ASP A 307 -24.49 -0.59 -3.62
CA ASP A 307 -25.45 0.37 -3.08
C ASP A 307 -24.77 1.27 -2.03
N ARG A 308 -23.86 0.72 -1.20
CA ARG A 308 -23.03 1.54 -0.29
C ARG A 308 -22.13 2.52 -1.04
N LEU A 309 -21.44 2.04 -2.09
CA LEU A 309 -20.60 2.89 -2.95
C LEU A 309 -21.41 4.04 -3.54
N LYS A 310 -22.57 3.75 -4.13
CA LYS A 310 -23.43 4.79 -4.72
C LYS A 310 -23.83 5.82 -3.69
N ASN A 311 -24.30 5.38 -2.52
CA ASN A 311 -24.72 6.27 -1.46
C ASN A 311 -23.57 7.19 -1.03
N GLU A 312 -22.39 6.66 -0.73
CA GLU A 312 -21.27 7.51 -0.28
C GLU A 312 -20.67 8.37 -1.40
N TYR A 313 -20.54 7.84 -2.61
CA TYR A 313 -19.97 8.60 -3.72
C TYR A 313 -20.87 9.78 -4.11
N CYS A 314 -22.17 9.55 -4.32
CA CYS A 314 -23.10 10.60 -4.72
C CYS A 314 -23.28 11.66 -3.63
N LEU A 315 -23.37 11.26 -2.35
CA LEU A 315 -23.47 12.22 -1.23
C LEU A 315 -22.28 13.16 -1.15
N ASN A 316 -21.06 12.68 -1.44
CA ASN A 316 -19.85 13.50 -1.36
C ASN A 316 -19.65 14.38 -2.60
N VAL A 317 -20.05 13.92 -3.78
CA VAL A 317 -19.88 14.66 -5.05
C VAL A 317 -20.89 15.80 -5.20
N ASP A 318 -22.11 15.67 -4.68
CA ASP A 318 -23.13 16.74 -4.73
C ASP A 318 -22.71 18.01 -3.98
N SER A 319 -21.80 17.91 -3.00
CA SER A 319 -21.35 19.06 -2.21
C SER A 319 -20.45 20.05 -2.98
N LEU A 320 -19.88 19.65 -4.13
CA LEU A 320 -18.85 20.43 -4.84
C LEU A 320 -19.18 20.81 -6.29
N LYS A 321 -20.33 20.42 -6.87
CA LYS A 321 -20.65 20.74 -8.28
C LYS A 321 -22.10 21.14 -8.53
N ASN A 322 -22.28 22.44 -8.78
CA ASN A 322 -23.46 23.00 -9.43
C ASN A 322 -23.44 22.66 -10.95
N LYS A 323 -24.52 22.00 -11.42
CA LYS A 323 -25.13 22.11 -12.77
C LYS A 323 -24.56 21.38 -14.00
N SER A 324 -23.99 20.17 -13.87
CA SER A 324 -23.68 19.37 -15.08
C SER A 324 -23.73 17.85 -14.91
N HIS A 325 -24.58 17.34 -14.00
CA HIS A 325 -24.76 15.89 -13.92
C HIS A 325 -25.77 15.43 -14.96
N ASP A 326 -25.32 14.53 -15.83
CA ASP A 326 -26.23 13.66 -16.57
C ASP A 326 -26.79 12.65 -15.55
N GLU A 327 -28.09 12.77 -15.23
CA GLU A 327 -28.77 11.87 -14.28
C GLU A 327 -28.66 10.39 -14.69
N SER A 328 -28.32 10.10 -15.96
CA SER A 328 -28.11 8.74 -16.46
C SER A 328 -26.79 8.10 -15.99
N LEU A 329 -25.80 8.88 -15.52
CA LEU A 329 -24.50 8.40 -15.04
C LEU A 329 -24.14 8.99 -13.65
N PRO A 330 -24.77 8.50 -12.58
CA PRO A 330 -24.62 9.08 -11.23
C PRO A 330 -23.21 8.95 -10.62
N LEU A 331 -22.35 8.09 -11.17
CA LEU A 331 -20.95 7.91 -10.76
C LEU A 331 -19.94 8.51 -11.76
N GLN A 332 -20.32 9.54 -12.52
CA GLN A 332 -19.40 10.19 -13.46
C GLN A 332 -18.14 10.72 -12.75
N GLY A 333 -16.96 10.43 -13.31
CA GLY A 333 -15.66 10.77 -12.73
C GLY A 333 -15.16 9.79 -11.66
N ILE A 334 -15.85 8.66 -11.45
CA ILE A 334 -15.47 7.65 -10.45
C ILE A 334 -14.07 7.08 -10.69
N ALA A 335 -13.62 7.05 -11.94
CA ALA A 335 -12.27 6.63 -12.31
C ALA A 335 -11.17 7.48 -11.64
N MET A 336 -11.48 8.72 -11.27
CA MET A 336 -10.57 9.66 -10.60
C MET A 336 -10.74 9.68 -9.08
N SER A 337 -11.52 8.76 -8.51
CA SER A 337 -11.81 8.70 -7.07
C SER A 337 -11.32 7.40 -6.44
N ARG A 338 -11.13 7.35 -5.11
CA ARG A 338 -10.77 6.10 -4.40
C ARG A 338 -11.73 4.93 -4.62
N TRP A 339 -12.95 5.18 -5.08
CA TRP A 339 -13.99 4.17 -5.33
C TRP A 339 -13.79 3.35 -6.61
N TRP A 340 -12.87 3.76 -7.50
CA TRP A 340 -12.60 3.04 -8.76
C TRP A 340 -12.29 1.56 -8.52
N ILE A 341 -11.60 1.22 -7.43
CA ILE A 341 -11.17 -0.16 -7.13
C ILE A 341 -12.35 -1.09 -6.85
N VAL A 342 -13.38 -0.59 -6.14
CA VAL A 342 -14.60 -1.35 -5.85
C VAL A 342 -15.39 -1.56 -7.14
N LEU A 343 -15.57 -0.51 -7.93
CA LEU A 343 -16.28 -0.60 -9.19
C LEU A 343 -15.60 -1.58 -10.16
N LEU A 344 -14.27 -1.54 -10.24
CA LEU A 344 -13.47 -2.50 -11.00
C LEU A 344 -13.69 -3.94 -10.52
N ALA A 345 -13.65 -4.19 -9.22
CA ALA A 345 -13.90 -5.51 -8.65
C ALA A 345 -15.30 -6.03 -8.99
N LEU A 346 -16.33 -5.17 -8.91
CA LEU A 346 -17.71 -5.50 -9.27
C LEU A 346 -17.85 -5.78 -10.77
N PHE A 347 -17.17 -5.02 -11.63
CA PHE A 347 -17.14 -5.25 -13.07
C PHE A 347 -16.48 -6.59 -13.43
N ILE A 348 -15.36 -6.94 -12.79
CA ILE A 348 -14.74 -8.27 -12.95
C ILE A 348 -15.71 -9.37 -12.54
N TYR A 349 -16.47 -9.18 -11.45
CA TYR A 349 -17.53 -10.10 -11.05
C TYR A 349 -18.63 -10.23 -12.12
N ILE A 350 -19.09 -9.13 -12.71
CA ILE A 350 -20.08 -9.11 -13.79
C ILE A 350 -19.57 -9.96 -14.96
N ARG A 351 -18.38 -9.67 -15.50
CA ARG A 351 -17.80 -10.41 -16.65
C ARG A 351 -17.69 -11.91 -16.37
N ARG A 352 -17.25 -12.28 -15.16
CA ARG A 352 -17.17 -13.70 -14.74
C ARG A 352 -18.54 -14.35 -14.66
N THR A 353 -19.53 -13.62 -14.16
CA THR A 353 -20.90 -14.11 -14.00
C THR A 353 -21.56 -14.29 -15.36
N GLU A 354 -21.37 -13.39 -16.31
CA GLU A 354 -21.88 -13.49 -17.68
C GLU A 354 -21.41 -14.77 -18.38
N LYS A 355 -20.10 -15.08 -18.29
CA LYS A 355 -19.49 -16.27 -18.89
C LYS A 355 -20.03 -17.61 -18.35
N LYS A 356 -20.62 -17.65 -17.16
CA LYS A 356 -21.17 -18.89 -16.57
C LYS A 356 -22.46 -19.31 -17.26
N SER A 357 -22.56 -20.57 -17.67
CA SER A 357 -23.82 -21.17 -18.12
C SER A 357 -24.82 -21.27 -16.96
N GLY A 358 -26.07 -20.87 -17.18
CA GLY A 358 -27.16 -20.99 -16.20
C GLY A 358 -27.97 -19.71 -15.98
N ARG A 359 -29.06 -19.85 -15.20
CA ARG A 359 -29.96 -18.75 -14.88
C ARG A 359 -29.25 -17.71 -14.00
N LYS A 360 -29.26 -16.46 -14.45
CA LYS A 360 -28.70 -15.34 -13.67
C LYS A 360 -29.62 -14.98 -12.49
N PRO A 361 -29.07 -14.48 -11.37
CA PRO A 361 -29.87 -13.97 -10.26
C PRO A 361 -30.86 -12.88 -10.71
N LYS A 362 -32.03 -12.83 -10.09
CA LYS A 362 -33.01 -11.76 -10.32
C LYS A 362 -32.36 -10.41 -9.98
N GLY A 363 -32.48 -9.43 -10.88
CA GLY A 363 -31.87 -8.10 -10.72
C GLY A 363 -30.43 -7.98 -11.26
N PHE A 364 -29.78 -9.09 -11.66
CA PHE A 364 -28.41 -9.05 -12.19
C PHE A 364 -28.29 -8.19 -13.47
N LYS A 365 -29.29 -8.24 -14.36
CA LYS A 365 -29.28 -7.45 -15.60
C LYS A 365 -29.23 -5.94 -15.30
N SER A 366 -30.14 -5.45 -14.45
CA SER A 366 -30.14 -4.04 -14.02
C SER A 366 -28.83 -3.65 -13.34
N PHE A 367 -28.31 -4.48 -12.44
CA PHE A 367 -27.03 -4.25 -11.77
C PHE A 367 -25.85 -4.13 -12.77
N ARG A 368 -25.82 -4.99 -13.79
CA ARG A 368 -24.85 -4.92 -14.87
C ARG A 368 -24.99 -3.63 -15.67
N ASP A 369 -26.21 -3.31 -16.07
CA ASP A 369 -26.50 -2.19 -16.96
C ASP A 369 -26.19 -0.84 -16.27
N GLU A 370 -26.20 -0.79 -14.93
CA GLU A 370 -25.72 0.38 -14.16
C GLU A 370 -24.18 0.52 -14.14
N ILE A 371 -23.41 -0.57 -14.19
CA ILE A 371 -21.94 -0.53 -14.02
C ILE A 371 -21.21 -0.50 -15.38
N THR A 372 -21.74 -1.22 -16.36
CA THR A 372 -21.11 -1.42 -17.69
C THR A 372 -20.80 -0.11 -18.43
N PRO A 373 -21.64 0.95 -18.38
CA PRO A 373 -21.37 2.21 -19.07
C PRO A 373 -20.09 2.94 -18.62
N TYR A 374 -19.59 2.68 -17.41
CA TYR A 374 -18.33 3.25 -16.95
C TYR A 374 -17.11 2.61 -17.64
N PHE A 375 -17.27 1.43 -18.23
CA PHE A 375 -16.20 0.70 -18.92
C PHE A 375 -16.36 0.75 -20.44
N TYR A 376 -17.60 0.81 -20.94
CA TYR A 376 -17.91 0.82 -22.37
C TYR A 376 -18.82 2.00 -22.74
N GLN A 377 -18.53 2.67 -23.85
CA GLN A 377 -19.34 3.79 -24.35
C GLN A 377 -20.65 3.34 -25.00
N ASN A 378 -20.68 2.10 -25.51
CA ASN A 378 -21.83 1.57 -26.24
C ASN A 378 -21.91 0.04 -26.15
N GLU A 379 -23.02 -0.51 -26.63
CA GLU A 379 -23.26 -1.96 -26.66
C GLU A 379 -22.31 -2.71 -27.61
N LYS A 380 -21.63 -2.00 -28.53
CA LYS A 380 -20.64 -2.59 -29.44
C LYS A 380 -19.32 -2.92 -28.74
N GLY A 381 -19.14 -2.45 -27.50
CA GLY A 381 -17.97 -2.74 -26.68
C GLY A 381 -16.83 -1.74 -26.84
N ASP A 382 -17.09 -0.56 -27.42
CA ASP A 382 -16.08 0.50 -27.50
C ASP A 382 -15.74 0.99 -26.08
N LEU A 383 -14.45 1.08 -25.75
CA LEU A 383 -13.99 1.39 -24.39
C LEU A 383 -14.25 2.85 -24.01
N ASN A 384 -14.75 3.06 -22.79
CA ASN A 384 -14.97 4.39 -22.22
C ASN A 384 -13.68 4.91 -21.57
N TYR A 385 -12.73 5.39 -22.38
CA TYR A 385 -11.45 5.93 -21.88
C TYR A 385 -11.59 7.20 -21.03
N SER A 386 -12.72 7.91 -21.09
CA SER A 386 -13.00 9.03 -20.18
C SER A 386 -13.34 8.59 -18.76
N GLU A 387 -13.65 7.31 -18.56
CA GLU A 387 -13.96 6.72 -17.27
C GLU A 387 -13.03 5.52 -17.00
N MET A 388 -13.57 4.31 -16.88
CA MET A 388 -12.86 3.10 -16.44
C MET A 388 -12.39 2.21 -17.61
N GLY A 389 -12.58 2.64 -18.87
CA GLY A 389 -12.28 1.84 -20.06
C GLY A 389 -10.82 1.38 -20.13
N ILE A 390 -9.87 2.19 -19.65
CA ILE A 390 -8.44 1.84 -19.62
C ILE A 390 -8.16 0.55 -18.84
N PHE A 391 -8.95 0.25 -17.81
CA PHE A 391 -8.76 -0.97 -17.02
C PHE A 391 -9.14 -2.23 -17.78
N CYS A 392 -9.94 -2.14 -18.85
CA CYS A 392 -10.25 -3.30 -19.68
C CYS A 392 -9.05 -3.78 -20.50
N GLU A 393 -8.08 -2.92 -20.79
CA GLU A 393 -6.81 -3.29 -21.44
C GLU A 393 -5.86 -4.02 -20.48
N LEU A 394 -6.06 -3.86 -19.17
CA LEU A 394 -5.24 -4.46 -18.11
C LEU A 394 -5.80 -5.80 -17.59
N LEU A 395 -7.00 -6.19 -18.03
CA LEU A 395 -7.77 -7.36 -17.55
C LEU A 395 -7.90 -8.45 -18.62
#